data_AF-A0A6A5GU51-F1
#
_entry.id   AF-A0A6A5GU51-F1
#
_cell.length_a   1.000
_cell.length_b   1.000
_cell.length_c   1.000
_cell.angle_alpha   90.00
_cell.angle_beta   90.00
_cell.angle_gamma   90.00
#
_symmetry.space_group_name_H-M   'P 1'
#
loop_
_entity.id
_entity.type
_entity.pdbx_description
1 polymer ?
#
loop_
_entity_poly.entity_id
_entity_poly.type
_entity_poly.pdbx_seq_one_letter_code
_entity_poly.pdbx_strand_id
1 'polypeptide(L)'
;MNLLFLIASLFSSFLIVNSTVTCNYGDTEYDGYCYTFVDQHLHFPDAQAYCASLGGVLVRFRGNADGRWLTSTAATKFHATYGNFWIGLHYVKNANNENKTLIWDDGHDVNYTNWFSGSPFSGYDYVGARLADTKWVSLLAETPLPFICYYQKGQNRNQPTTPVPSELPTGICDGAELLLGHRCFFFNPTLLNYDLAKQECEKARKTLAIFDDFSQINFVTSTAISKFSMTYGSFWISLRKNSNDENDKKFYWADGSVNTLSNWTPGYPFQNQFVVSLQVSNSKWKTSDNSTYMPSVCSGYVQ
;
A
#
# COMPACT_ATOMS: atom_id res chain seq x y z
N MET A 1 7.83 -66.36 35.09
CA MET A 1 8.59 -65.65 34.05
C MET A 1 7.84 -65.78 32.74
N ASN A 2 7.08 -64.75 32.37
CA ASN A 2 6.84 -64.33 30.99
C ASN A 2 5.89 -63.13 30.99
N LEU A 3 6.48 -61.99 30.66
CA LEU A 3 5.93 -60.65 30.64
C LEU A 3 5.58 -60.38 29.17
N LEU A 4 4.29 -60.29 28.82
CA LEU A 4 3.85 -59.90 27.48
C LEU A 4 3.28 -58.49 27.56
N PHE A 5 4.12 -57.50 27.23
CA PHE A 5 3.72 -56.12 27.00
C PHE A 5 3.00 -56.01 25.65
N LEU A 6 1.74 -55.59 25.68
CA LEU A 6 1.01 -55.10 24.51
C LEU A 6 1.51 -53.69 24.19
N ILE A 7 2.31 -53.55 23.12
CA ILE A 7 2.62 -52.25 22.54
C ILE A 7 1.58 -51.99 21.44
N ALA A 8 0.59 -51.16 21.73
CA ALA A 8 -0.31 -50.62 20.72
C ALA A 8 0.46 -49.60 19.87
N SER A 9 0.74 -49.93 18.61
CA SER A 9 1.35 -48.99 17.66
C SER A 9 0.31 -47.97 17.21
N LEU A 10 0.34 -46.78 17.81
CA LEU A 10 -0.34 -45.60 17.27
C LEU A 10 0.40 -45.17 16.01
N PHE A 11 -0.09 -45.59 14.84
CA PHE A 11 0.26 -44.96 13.58
C PHE A 11 -0.31 -43.54 13.61
N SER A 12 0.52 -42.58 14.02
CA SER A 12 0.26 -41.16 13.84
C SER A 12 0.24 -40.89 12.34
N SER A 13 -0.95 -40.91 11.75
CA SER A 13 -1.19 -40.40 10.41
C SER A 13 -0.84 -38.91 10.43
N PHE A 14 0.38 -38.59 10.02
CA PHE A 14 0.75 -37.22 9.67
C PHE A 14 -0.13 -36.80 8.51
N LEU A 15 -1.18 -36.02 8.80
CA LEU A 15 -1.88 -35.24 7.81
C LEU A 15 -0.85 -34.25 7.25
N ILE A 16 -0.45 -34.44 6.00
CA ILE A 16 0.33 -33.44 5.28
C ILE A 16 -0.61 -32.25 5.07
N VAL A 17 -0.52 -31.26 5.95
CA VAL A 17 -1.27 -30.01 5.86
C VAL A 17 -0.63 -29.18 4.75
N ASN A 18 -1.19 -29.25 3.54
CA ASN A 18 -0.83 -28.33 2.46
C ASN A 18 -1.42 -26.95 2.79
N SER A 19 -0.60 -26.07 3.36
CA SER A 19 -0.95 -24.67 3.55
C SER A 19 -1.16 -23.99 2.19
N THR A 20 -2.37 -23.55 1.89
CA THR A 20 -2.63 -22.75 0.69
C THR A 20 -2.14 -21.33 0.94
N VAL A 21 -0.99 -20.99 0.38
CA VAL A 21 -0.51 -19.62 0.30
C VAL A 21 -1.53 -18.80 -0.50
N THR A 22 -1.85 -17.57 -0.09
CA THR A 22 -2.79 -16.66 -0.79
C THR A 22 -2.23 -15.24 -0.87
N CYS A 23 -2.69 -14.46 -1.85
CA CYS A 23 -2.35 -13.04 -1.98
C CYS A 23 -2.98 -12.20 -0.86
N ASN A 24 -2.44 -11.00 -0.63
CA ASN A 24 -3.02 -10.04 0.30
C ASN A 24 -4.42 -9.60 -0.20
N TYR A 25 -5.27 -9.17 0.73
CA TYR A 25 -6.62 -8.72 0.41
C TYR A 25 -6.60 -7.54 -0.57
N GLY A 26 -7.34 -7.66 -1.68
CA GLY A 26 -7.42 -6.64 -2.73
C GLY A 26 -6.44 -6.83 -3.88
N ASP A 27 -5.42 -7.68 -3.70
CA ASP A 27 -4.48 -8.01 -4.77
C ASP A 27 -5.08 -9.01 -5.75
N THR A 28 -4.63 -8.93 -7.00
CA THR A 28 -5.04 -9.87 -8.05
C THR A 28 -3.98 -10.94 -8.19
N GLU A 29 -4.37 -12.21 -8.05
CA GLU A 29 -3.47 -13.34 -8.32
C GLU A 29 -3.39 -13.61 -9.82
N TYR A 30 -2.18 -13.82 -10.32
CA TYR A 30 -1.94 -14.35 -11.65
C TYR A 30 -0.62 -15.12 -11.68
N ASP A 31 -0.67 -16.37 -12.15
CA ASP A 31 0.51 -17.22 -12.41
C ASP A 31 1.51 -17.32 -11.25
N GLY A 32 1.01 -17.48 -10.02
CA GLY A 32 1.84 -17.61 -8.82
C GLY A 32 2.42 -16.30 -8.28
N TYR A 33 1.98 -15.17 -8.80
CA TYR A 33 2.31 -13.84 -8.30
C TYR A 33 1.03 -13.09 -7.91
N CYS A 34 1.21 -12.13 -7.02
CA CYS A 34 0.16 -11.25 -6.53
C CYS A 34 0.46 -9.83 -6.98
N TYR A 35 -0.56 -9.14 -7.48
CA TYR A 35 -0.42 -7.83 -8.12
C TYR A 35 -1.31 -6.79 -7.46
N THR A 36 -0.70 -5.68 -7.06
CA THR A 36 -1.37 -4.49 -6.54
C THR A 36 -1.34 -3.40 -7.60
N PHE A 37 -2.51 -2.99 -8.08
CA PHE A 37 -2.65 -1.92 -9.07
C PHE A 37 -2.87 -0.59 -8.34
N VAL A 38 -1.91 0.32 -8.42
CA VAL A 38 -1.91 1.58 -7.68
C VAL A 38 -2.16 2.73 -8.65
N ASP A 39 -3.38 3.27 -8.61
CA ASP A 39 -3.82 4.41 -9.44
C ASP A 39 -3.32 5.78 -8.94
N GLN A 40 -2.29 5.76 -8.09
CA GLN A 40 -1.62 6.97 -7.61
C GLN A 40 -0.45 7.30 -8.53
N HIS A 41 -0.37 8.55 -8.99
CA HIS A 41 0.71 8.99 -9.85
C HIS A 41 1.94 9.39 -9.01
N LEU A 42 2.96 8.53 -9.00
CA LEU A 42 4.21 8.73 -8.26
C LEU A 42 5.41 8.80 -9.21
N HIS A 43 6.48 9.44 -8.77
CA HIS A 43 7.78 9.33 -9.44
C HIS A 43 8.34 7.92 -9.25
N PHE A 44 9.24 7.51 -10.15
CA PHE A 44 9.74 6.14 -10.16
C PHE A 44 10.35 5.68 -8.82
N PRO A 45 11.25 6.45 -8.16
CA PRO A 45 11.81 6.02 -6.87
C PRO A 45 10.76 5.90 -5.76
N ASP A 46 9.75 6.77 -5.77
CA ASP A 46 8.65 6.73 -4.81
C ASP A 46 7.76 5.50 -5.04
N ALA A 47 7.51 5.14 -6.30
CA ALA A 47 6.77 3.95 -6.68
C ALA A 47 7.53 2.66 -6.29
N GLN A 48 8.86 2.63 -6.47
CA GLN A 48 9.71 1.53 -5.99
C GLN A 48 9.61 1.39 -4.47
N ALA A 49 9.76 2.49 -3.73
CA ALA A 49 9.65 2.49 -2.27
C ALA A 49 8.26 2.03 -1.80
N TYR A 50 7.20 2.43 -2.51
CA TYR A 50 5.84 1.96 -2.25
C TYR A 50 5.76 0.43 -2.39
N CYS A 51 6.21 -0.14 -3.51
CA CYS A 51 6.15 -1.58 -3.70
C CYS A 51 7.02 -2.35 -2.70
N ALA A 52 8.19 -1.82 -2.36
CA ALA A 52 9.03 -2.36 -1.30
C ALA A 52 8.31 -2.41 0.05
N SER A 53 7.50 -1.39 0.38
CA SER A 53 6.70 -1.37 1.62
C SER A 53 5.62 -2.45 1.66
N LEU A 54 5.16 -2.95 0.50
CA LEU A 54 4.25 -4.09 0.38
C LEU A 54 4.97 -5.45 0.41
N GLY A 55 6.30 -5.46 0.59
CA GLY A 55 7.10 -6.69 0.51
C GLY A 55 7.26 -7.22 -0.91
N GLY A 56 7.04 -6.36 -1.91
CA GLY A 56 7.21 -6.66 -3.33
C GLY A 56 8.09 -5.64 -4.03
N VAL A 57 8.00 -5.58 -5.34
CA VAL A 57 8.71 -4.63 -6.20
C VAL A 57 7.82 -4.18 -7.35
N LEU A 58 8.26 -3.22 -8.15
CA LEU A 58 7.51 -2.87 -9.36
C LEU A 58 7.47 -4.05 -10.35
N VAL A 59 6.37 -4.14 -11.10
CA VAL A 59 6.08 -5.31 -11.91
C VAL A 59 7.11 -5.59 -12.99
N ARG A 60 7.43 -6.88 -13.20
CA ARG A 60 8.18 -7.38 -14.35
C ARG A 60 7.24 -7.97 -15.41
N PHE A 61 7.57 -7.78 -16.68
CA PHE A 61 6.93 -8.45 -17.80
C PHE A 61 7.75 -9.68 -18.20
N ARG A 62 7.21 -10.89 -18.01
CA ARG A 62 7.91 -12.15 -18.34
C ARG A 62 7.71 -12.58 -19.80
N GLY A 63 6.80 -11.93 -20.53
CA GLY A 63 6.57 -12.17 -21.95
C GLY A 63 5.25 -11.56 -22.45
N ASN A 64 4.86 -11.93 -23.67
CA ASN A 64 3.67 -11.39 -24.33
C ASN A 64 2.35 -11.75 -23.63
N ALA A 65 2.24 -12.94 -23.04
CA ALA A 65 1.02 -13.36 -22.35
C ALA A 65 0.76 -12.49 -21.11
N ASP A 66 1.78 -12.35 -20.27
CA ASP A 66 1.78 -11.46 -19.11
C ASP A 66 1.50 -10.02 -19.49
N GLY A 67 2.14 -9.53 -20.55
CA GLY A 67 1.94 -8.15 -20.98
C GLY A 67 0.48 -7.85 -21.31
N ARG A 68 -0.19 -8.75 -22.06
CA ARG A 68 -1.62 -8.59 -22.39
C ARG A 68 -2.50 -8.65 -21.15
N TRP A 69 -2.25 -9.60 -20.24
CA TRP A 69 -3.02 -9.72 -19.01
C TRP A 69 -2.83 -8.47 -18.13
N LEU A 70 -1.58 -8.03 -17.92
CA LEU A 70 -1.24 -6.86 -17.12
C LEU A 70 -1.93 -5.61 -17.66
N THR A 71 -1.81 -5.30 -18.95
CA THR A 71 -2.41 -4.08 -19.50
C THR A 71 -3.93 -4.12 -19.52
N SER A 72 -4.54 -5.28 -19.80
CA SER A 72 -6.02 -5.41 -19.75
C SER A 72 -6.57 -5.20 -18.33
N THR A 73 -5.89 -5.76 -17.33
CA THR A 73 -6.26 -5.60 -15.92
C THR A 73 -5.99 -4.16 -15.48
N ALA A 74 -4.84 -3.59 -15.84
CA ALA A 74 -4.46 -2.22 -15.55
C ALA A 74 -5.45 -1.22 -16.15
N ALA A 75 -5.92 -1.44 -17.38
CA ALA A 75 -6.92 -0.56 -17.99
C ALA A 75 -8.23 -0.52 -17.18
N THR A 76 -8.62 -1.66 -16.61
CA THR A 76 -9.79 -1.75 -15.73
C THR A 76 -9.53 -1.09 -14.38
N LYS A 77 -8.36 -1.35 -13.77
CA LYS A 77 -8.00 -0.90 -12.41
C LYS A 77 -7.64 0.58 -12.33
N PHE A 78 -7.07 1.15 -13.40
CA PHE A 78 -6.75 2.58 -13.52
C PHE A 78 -7.85 3.38 -14.23
N HIS A 79 -8.95 2.72 -14.61
CA HIS A 79 -10.06 3.36 -15.33
C HIS A 79 -9.62 4.13 -16.60
N ALA A 80 -8.61 3.62 -17.31
CA ALA A 80 -7.95 4.30 -18.42
C ALA A 80 -7.64 3.33 -19.57
N THR A 81 -7.83 3.76 -20.82
CA THR A 81 -7.51 2.96 -22.03
C THR A 81 -6.21 3.39 -22.71
N TYR A 82 -5.61 4.48 -22.24
CA TYR A 82 -4.38 5.07 -22.76
C TYR A 82 -3.54 5.62 -21.61
N GLY A 83 -2.26 5.89 -21.88
CA GLY A 83 -1.29 6.33 -20.88
C GLY A 83 -0.26 5.26 -20.57
N ASN A 84 0.59 5.56 -19.59
CA ASN A 84 1.71 4.72 -19.19
C ASN A 84 1.60 4.40 -17.70
N PHE A 85 2.18 3.29 -17.26
CA PHE A 85 2.40 2.98 -15.86
C PHE A 85 3.83 2.51 -15.62
N TRP A 86 4.35 2.71 -14.41
CA TRP A 86 5.69 2.25 -14.07
C TRP A 86 5.79 0.73 -14.00
N ILE A 87 6.90 0.22 -14.52
CA ILE A 87 7.34 -1.17 -14.41
C ILE A 87 8.72 -1.19 -13.74
N GLY A 88 9.17 -2.32 -13.19
CA GLY A 88 10.42 -2.37 -12.43
C GLY A 88 11.71 -2.30 -13.25
N LEU A 89 11.63 -1.95 -14.53
CA LEU A 89 12.77 -1.89 -15.43
C LEU A 89 13.38 -0.49 -15.40
N HIS A 90 14.66 -0.38 -15.12
CA HIS A 90 15.36 0.90 -15.10
C HIS A 90 16.86 0.75 -15.39
N TYR A 91 17.48 1.86 -15.77
CA TYR A 91 18.91 1.95 -16.01
C TYR A 91 19.65 2.26 -14.71
N VAL A 92 20.68 1.48 -14.42
CA VAL A 92 21.66 1.76 -13.37
C VAL A 92 23.02 2.07 -13.98
N LYS A 93 23.76 3.00 -13.36
CA LYS A 93 25.15 3.30 -13.76
C LYS A 93 26.08 2.25 -13.15
N ASN A 94 26.99 1.71 -13.95
CA ASN A 94 28.06 0.88 -13.42
C ASN A 94 29.03 1.71 -12.56
N ALA A 95 29.81 1.05 -11.69
CA ALA A 95 30.72 1.69 -10.72
C ALA A 95 31.68 2.74 -11.31
N ASN A 96 31.99 2.64 -12.61
CA ASN A 96 32.87 3.56 -13.32
C ASN A 96 32.12 4.72 -14.00
N ASN A 97 30.80 4.81 -13.87
CA ASN A 97 29.92 5.81 -14.50
C ASN A 97 29.95 5.88 -16.04
N GLU A 98 30.63 4.96 -16.72
CA GLU A 98 30.81 5.00 -18.18
C GLU A 98 29.65 4.35 -18.96
N ASN A 99 29.03 3.31 -18.42
CA ASN A 99 27.95 2.56 -19.10
C ASN A 99 26.74 2.37 -18.17
N LYS A 100 25.54 2.52 -18.75
CA LYS A 100 24.26 2.21 -18.11
C LYS A 100 23.82 0.81 -18.48
N THR A 101 23.37 0.04 -17.50
CA THR A 101 22.83 -1.32 -17.67
C THR A 101 21.37 -1.33 -17.26
N LEU A 102 20.56 -2.08 -17.98
CA LEU A 102 19.14 -2.19 -17.72
C LEU A 102 18.90 -3.36 -16.75
N ILE A 103 18.18 -3.13 -15.67
CA ILE A 103 17.90 -4.14 -14.64
C ILE A 103 16.43 -4.13 -14.23
N TRP A 104 15.95 -5.28 -13.77
CA TRP A 104 14.65 -5.39 -13.10
C TRP A 104 14.81 -5.26 -11.58
N ASP A 105 13.85 -4.61 -10.93
CA ASP A 105 13.80 -4.47 -9.46
C ASP A 105 13.75 -5.82 -8.71
N ASP A 106 13.22 -6.85 -9.35
CA ASP A 106 13.14 -8.20 -8.79
C ASP A 106 14.45 -9.01 -8.92
N GLY A 107 15.50 -8.40 -9.49
CA GLY A 107 16.81 -9.01 -9.70
C GLY A 107 16.89 -10.02 -10.83
N HIS A 108 15.84 -10.21 -11.63
CA HIS A 108 15.88 -11.13 -12.77
C HIS A 108 16.60 -10.52 -13.99
N ASP A 109 17.15 -11.39 -14.83
CA ASP A 109 17.79 -10.98 -16.07
C ASP A 109 16.80 -10.37 -17.08
N VAL A 110 17.28 -9.39 -17.85
CA VAL A 110 16.53 -8.80 -18.96
C VAL A 110 16.63 -9.70 -20.19
N ASN A 111 15.74 -10.70 -20.26
CA ASN A 111 15.67 -11.66 -21.37
C ASN A 111 14.52 -11.40 -22.37
N TYR A 112 13.62 -10.49 -22.01
CA TYR A 112 12.49 -10.05 -22.82
C TYR A 112 12.50 -8.54 -22.89
N THR A 113 12.26 -7.99 -24.08
CA THR A 113 12.07 -6.55 -24.27
C THR A 113 10.91 -6.29 -25.23
N ASN A 114 10.19 -5.20 -25.00
CA ASN A 114 9.03 -4.84 -25.81
C ASN A 114 8.95 -3.34 -26.11
N TRP A 115 10.07 -2.74 -26.51
CA TRP A 115 10.17 -1.30 -26.74
C TRP A 115 9.18 -0.79 -27.78
N PHE A 116 8.62 0.38 -27.51
CA PHE A 116 7.90 1.18 -28.49
C PHE A 116 8.88 1.72 -29.53
N SER A 117 8.41 1.93 -30.76
CA SER A 117 9.25 2.49 -31.82
C SER A 117 9.83 3.84 -31.41
N GLY A 118 11.16 3.96 -31.39
CA GLY A 118 11.86 5.17 -30.96
C GLY A 118 12.24 5.23 -29.48
N SER A 119 11.94 4.19 -28.69
CA SER A 119 12.47 3.99 -27.34
C SER A 119 13.53 2.88 -27.32
N PRO A 120 14.53 2.93 -26.41
CA PRO A 120 14.75 3.95 -25.39
C PRO A 120 15.34 5.26 -25.93
N PHE A 121 15.01 6.38 -25.28
CA PHE A 121 15.59 7.70 -25.50
C PHE A 121 16.85 7.90 -24.65
N SER A 122 17.87 8.55 -25.23
CA SER A 122 19.10 8.86 -24.51
C SER A 122 18.84 9.80 -23.34
N GLY A 123 19.36 9.45 -22.16
CA GLY A 123 19.22 10.24 -20.92
C GLY A 123 17.97 9.93 -20.08
N TYR A 124 17.13 8.97 -20.51
CA TYR A 124 15.88 8.61 -19.82
C TYR A 124 16.08 7.27 -19.11
N ASP A 125 16.14 7.31 -17.78
CA ASP A 125 16.63 6.19 -16.97
C ASP A 125 15.55 5.23 -16.49
N TYR A 126 14.28 5.60 -16.60
CA TYR A 126 13.16 4.81 -16.08
C TYR A 126 12.29 4.29 -17.22
N VAL A 127 11.61 3.17 -17.01
CA VAL A 127 10.78 2.55 -18.04
C VAL A 127 9.35 2.43 -17.57
N GLY A 128 8.42 2.82 -18.43
CA GLY A 128 6.99 2.58 -18.27
C GLY A 128 6.45 1.69 -19.37
N ALA A 129 5.32 1.04 -19.12
CA ALA A 129 4.57 0.29 -20.12
C ALA A 129 3.31 1.06 -20.54
N ARG A 130 3.01 1.03 -21.84
CA ARG A 130 1.83 1.66 -22.43
C ARG A 130 0.61 0.77 -22.23
N LEU A 131 -0.48 1.35 -21.74
CA LEU A 131 -1.78 0.66 -21.59
C LEU A 131 -2.35 0.21 -22.93
N ALA A 132 -2.12 0.99 -23.98
CA ALA A 132 -2.73 0.76 -25.30
C ALA A 132 -2.23 -0.50 -26.00
N ASP A 133 -0.95 -0.82 -25.89
CA ASP A 133 -0.27 -1.79 -26.77
C ASP A 133 0.81 -2.62 -26.09
N THR A 134 0.96 -2.53 -24.76
CA THR A 134 1.99 -3.22 -23.94
C THR A 134 3.43 -2.78 -24.21
N LYS A 135 3.65 -1.80 -25.10
CA LYS A 135 4.99 -1.37 -25.50
C LYS A 135 5.65 -0.51 -24.44
N TRP A 136 6.96 -0.63 -24.32
CA TRP A 136 7.75 0.06 -23.30
C TRP A 136 8.30 1.38 -23.81
N VAL A 137 8.28 2.38 -22.94
CA VAL A 137 8.80 3.71 -23.21
C VAL A 137 9.78 4.09 -22.11
N SER A 138 10.91 4.68 -22.48
CA SER A 138 11.81 5.30 -21.50
C SER A 138 11.28 6.67 -21.11
N LEU A 139 11.38 7.03 -19.83
CA LEU A 139 10.76 8.21 -19.22
C LEU A 139 11.74 8.92 -18.27
N LEU A 140 11.46 10.20 -18.04
CA LEU A 140 12.21 11.05 -17.11
C LEU A 140 11.83 10.77 -15.65
N ALA A 141 12.73 11.06 -14.72
CA ALA A 141 12.55 10.86 -13.28
C ALA A 141 11.33 11.59 -12.72
N GLU A 142 11.07 12.76 -13.29
CA GLU A 142 10.05 13.72 -12.89
C GLU A 142 8.66 13.36 -13.41
N THR A 143 8.53 12.25 -14.15
CA THR A 143 7.22 11.80 -14.66
C THR A 143 6.44 11.14 -13.52
N PRO A 144 5.25 11.63 -13.13
CA PRO A 144 4.42 10.91 -12.19
C PRO A 144 3.48 9.96 -12.94
N LEU A 145 3.50 8.66 -12.62
CA LEU A 145 2.65 7.66 -13.29
C LEU A 145 2.01 6.71 -12.27
N PRO A 146 0.83 6.12 -12.59
CA PRO A 146 0.32 4.97 -11.86
C PRO A 146 1.30 3.81 -12.03
N PHE A 147 1.18 2.80 -11.16
CA PHE A 147 2.17 1.72 -11.12
C PHE A 147 1.57 0.43 -10.60
N ILE A 148 2.28 -0.67 -10.87
CA ILE A 148 1.85 -2.00 -10.45
C ILE A 148 2.96 -2.59 -9.61
N CYS A 149 2.63 -2.94 -8.37
CA CYS A 149 3.51 -3.73 -7.52
C CYS A 149 3.21 -5.20 -7.72
N TYR A 150 4.24 -6.03 -7.57
CA TYR A 150 4.05 -7.46 -7.57
C TYR A 150 5.01 -8.18 -6.63
N TYR A 151 4.61 -9.36 -6.19
CA TYR A 151 5.41 -10.24 -5.35
C TYR A 151 5.02 -11.68 -5.59
N GLN A 152 5.97 -12.60 -5.39
CA GLN A 152 5.70 -14.02 -5.52
C GLN A 152 4.80 -14.48 -4.38
N LYS A 153 3.78 -15.25 -4.72
CA LYS A 153 2.83 -15.82 -3.76
C LYS A 153 3.61 -16.63 -2.72
N GLY A 154 3.64 -16.16 -1.48
CA GLY A 154 4.33 -16.81 -0.35
C GLY A 154 5.76 -16.32 -0.10
N GLN A 155 6.21 -15.29 -0.81
CA GLN A 155 7.48 -14.59 -0.57
C GLN A 155 7.29 -13.15 -0.12
N ASN A 156 6.06 -12.74 0.23
CA ASN A 156 5.81 -11.43 0.82
C ASN A 156 6.72 -11.35 2.06
N ARG A 157 7.78 -10.52 2.03
CA ARG A 157 8.75 -10.41 3.15
C ARG A 157 8.08 -9.96 4.46
N ASN A 158 6.83 -9.49 4.38
CA ASN A 158 5.97 -9.09 5.49
C ASN A 158 4.86 -10.09 5.82
N GLN A 159 4.83 -11.29 5.21
CA GLN A 159 3.94 -12.37 5.61
C GLN A 159 4.76 -13.41 6.41
N PRO A 160 4.49 -13.59 7.72
CA PRO A 160 5.02 -14.71 8.48
C PRO A 160 4.61 -16.01 7.79
N THR A 161 5.59 -16.81 7.38
CA THR A 161 5.35 -18.16 6.87
C THR A 161 4.79 -19.00 8.00
N THR A 162 3.47 -19.12 8.06
CA THR A 162 2.79 -19.98 9.04
C THR A 162 1.75 -20.82 8.31
N PRO A 163 1.65 -22.13 8.61
CA PRO A 163 0.67 -23.00 7.97
C PRO A 163 -0.72 -22.48 8.32
N VAL A 164 -1.65 -22.56 7.37
CA VAL A 164 -3.07 -22.22 7.58
C VAL A 164 -3.54 -22.81 8.92
N PRO A 165 -3.83 -21.98 9.94
CA PRO A 165 -4.62 -22.41 11.06
C PRO A 165 -6.06 -22.45 10.57
N SER A 166 -6.63 -23.66 10.61
CA SER A 166 -8.07 -23.84 10.72
C SER A 166 -8.55 -22.91 11.86
N GLU A 167 -9.45 -22.00 11.53
CA GLU A 167 -9.93 -20.85 12.34
C GLU A 167 -8.93 -19.69 12.50
N LEU A 168 -9.36 -18.52 12.01
CA LEU A 168 -8.80 -17.20 12.26
C LEU A 168 -8.44 -17.07 13.76
N PRO A 169 -7.19 -16.70 14.14
CA PRO A 169 -6.91 -16.34 15.52
C PRO A 169 -7.79 -15.14 15.84
N THR A 170 -8.85 -15.40 16.59
CA THR A 170 -9.71 -14.37 17.14
C THR A 170 -8.87 -13.62 18.16
N GLY A 171 -8.62 -12.32 17.96
CA GLY A 171 -8.11 -11.46 19.04
C GLY A 171 -6.96 -10.48 18.76
N ILE A 172 -6.45 -10.30 17.54
CA ILE A 172 -5.40 -9.27 17.30
C ILE A 172 -6.02 -7.88 17.04
N CYS A 173 -7.02 -7.83 16.16
CA CYS A 173 -7.86 -6.65 15.92
C CYS A 173 -9.33 -7.08 16.04
N ASP A 174 -10.21 -6.15 16.42
CA ASP A 174 -11.61 -6.49 16.65
C ASP A 174 -12.39 -6.49 15.32
N GLY A 175 -13.00 -7.61 14.95
CA GLY A 175 -13.96 -7.67 13.84
C GLY A 175 -13.36 -7.40 12.45
N ALA A 176 -13.85 -6.36 11.77
CA ALA A 176 -13.56 -6.07 10.34
C ALA A 176 -12.37 -5.11 10.12
N GLU A 177 -11.49 -5.01 11.12
CA GLU A 177 -10.34 -4.10 11.11
C GLU A 177 -9.16 -4.63 10.30
N LEU A 178 -8.37 -3.69 9.76
CA LEU A 178 -7.19 -4.01 8.97
C LEU A 178 -5.92 -3.73 9.78
N LEU A 179 -5.09 -4.76 9.95
CA LEU A 179 -3.81 -4.67 10.66
C LEU A 179 -2.71 -4.18 9.72
N LEU A 180 -1.97 -3.15 10.12
CA LEU A 180 -0.69 -2.78 9.50
C LEU A 180 0.33 -2.40 10.58
N GLY A 181 1.48 -3.09 10.59
CA GLY A 181 2.43 -2.97 11.69
C GLY A 181 1.80 -3.43 13.01
N HIS A 182 1.77 -2.56 14.02
CA HIS A 182 1.16 -2.84 15.32
C HIS A 182 -0.17 -2.09 15.54
N ARG A 183 -0.81 -1.63 14.45
CA ARG A 183 -2.06 -0.86 14.52
C ARG A 183 -3.18 -1.50 13.72
N CYS A 184 -4.35 -1.52 14.33
CA CYS A 184 -5.63 -1.93 13.73
C CYS A 184 -6.35 -0.69 13.23
N PHE A 185 -6.76 -0.66 11.96
CA PHE A 185 -7.47 0.44 11.34
C PHE A 185 -8.92 0.07 11.02
N PHE A 186 -9.85 0.95 11.35
CA PHE A 186 -11.28 0.82 11.05
C PHE A 186 -11.76 1.99 10.19
N PHE A 187 -12.50 1.70 9.13
CA PHE A 187 -13.00 2.70 8.18
C PHE A 187 -14.47 2.96 8.47
N ASN A 188 -14.78 4.15 8.97
CA ASN A 188 -16.14 4.57 9.28
C ASN A 188 -16.67 5.46 8.14
N PRO A 189 -17.57 4.94 7.28
CA PRO A 189 -18.11 5.70 6.16
C PRO A 189 -19.14 6.77 6.58
N THR A 190 -19.58 6.77 7.85
CA THR A 190 -20.54 7.75 8.37
C THR A 190 -19.93 9.14 8.30
N LEU A 191 -20.65 10.06 7.64
CA LEU A 191 -20.21 11.45 7.52
C LEU A 191 -20.50 12.19 8.81
N LEU A 192 -19.44 12.57 9.51
CA LEU A 192 -19.52 13.25 10.80
C LEU A 192 -18.56 14.43 10.81
N ASN A 193 -18.87 15.42 11.66
CA ASN A 193 -17.89 16.43 12.04
C ASN A 193 -16.77 15.79 12.88
N TYR A 194 -15.64 16.48 13.04
CA TYR A 194 -14.46 15.86 13.65
C TYR A 194 -14.71 15.40 15.09
N ASP A 195 -15.41 16.20 15.90
CA ASP A 195 -15.69 15.86 17.31
C ASP A 195 -16.58 14.62 17.43
N LEU A 196 -17.61 14.51 16.59
CA LEU A 196 -18.48 13.32 16.53
C LEU A 196 -17.74 12.10 15.98
N ALA A 197 -16.92 12.27 14.94
CA ALA A 197 -16.09 11.19 14.39
C ALA A 197 -15.11 10.64 15.44
N LYS A 198 -14.49 11.54 16.22
CA LYS A 198 -13.65 11.17 17.36
C LYS A 198 -14.42 10.36 18.40
N GLN A 199 -15.60 10.83 18.81
CA GLN A 199 -16.45 10.10 19.75
C GLN A 199 -16.85 8.72 19.23
N GLU A 200 -17.13 8.55 17.93
CA GLU A 200 -17.43 7.24 17.35
C GLU A 200 -16.26 6.27 17.48
N CYS A 201 -15.03 6.70 17.24
CA CYS A 201 -13.86 5.84 17.47
C CYS A 201 -13.68 5.47 18.95
N GLU A 202 -13.92 6.43 19.85
CA GLU A 202 -13.78 6.26 21.30
C GLU A 202 -14.80 5.27 21.89
N LYS A 203 -16.00 5.16 21.31
CA LYS A 203 -16.99 4.14 21.69
C LYS A 203 -16.43 2.71 21.56
N ALA A 204 -15.53 2.49 20.60
CA ALA A 204 -14.84 1.23 20.39
C ALA A 204 -13.48 1.15 21.12
N ARG A 205 -13.24 2.03 22.11
CA ARG A 205 -11.96 2.17 22.83
C ARG A 205 -10.77 2.43 21.91
N LYS A 206 -11.03 3.10 20.78
CA LYS A 206 -10.03 3.48 19.76
C LYS A 206 -9.93 4.99 19.68
N THR A 207 -8.98 5.49 18.92
CA THR A 207 -8.89 6.91 18.56
C THR A 207 -9.17 7.08 17.08
N LEU A 208 -9.32 8.32 16.61
CA LEU A 208 -9.08 8.58 15.19
C LEU A 208 -7.66 8.12 14.81
N ALA A 209 -7.42 7.88 13.53
CA ALA A 209 -6.20 7.25 13.04
C ALA A 209 -4.94 8.00 13.49
N ILE A 210 -3.98 7.25 14.05
CA ILE A 210 -2.61 7.67 14.31
C ILE A 210 -1.71 6.87 13.38
N PHE A 211 -0.68 7.53 12.83
CA PHE A 211 0.26 6.91 11.90
C PHE A 211 1.68 6.99 12.45
N ASP A 212 2.37 5.85 12.46
CA ASP A 212 3.76 5.74 12.91
C ASP A 212 4.75 6.04 11.76
N ASP A 213 4.34 5.75 10.52
CA ASP A 213 5.17 5.87 9.32
C ASP A 213 4.36 6.18 8.06
N PHE A 214 5.08 6.44 6.95
CA PHE A 214 4.47 6.71 5.65
C PHE A 214 3.78 5.49 5.02
N SER A 215 4.18 4.27 5.36
CA SER A 215 3.55 3.05 4.84
C SER A 215 2.13 2.90 5.35
N GLN A 216 1.88 3.21 6.64
CA GLN A 216 0.53 3.26 7.21
C GLN A 216 -0.33 4.34 6.56
N ILE A 217 0.23 5.53 6.31
CA ILE A 217 -0.50 6.62 5.62
C ILE A 217 -0.94 6.15 4.23
N ASN A 218 -0.03 5.58 3.45
CA ASN A 218 -0.30 5.15 2.08
C ASN A 218 -1.31 4.00 2.03
N PHE A 219 -1.17 3.01 2.90
CA PHE A 219 -2.10 1.88 3.00
C PHE A 219 -3.52 2.34 3.37
N VAL A 220 -3.66 3.20 4.38
CA VAL A 220 -4.97 3.68 4.80
C VAL A 220 -5.60 4.55 3.72
N THR A 221 -4.81 5.41 3.07
CA THR A 221 -5.30 6.27 1.99
C THR A 221 -5.77 5.44 0.79
N SER A 222 -5.01 4.43 0.37
CA SER A 222 -5.40 3.56 -0.75
C SER A 222 -6.61 2.70 -0.41
N THR A 223 -6.72 2.21 0.83
CA THR A 223 -7.88 1.45 1.27
C THR A 223 -9.14 2.31 1.35
N ALA A 224 -9.01 3.56 1.79
CA ALA A 224 -10.10 4.52 1.89
C ALA A 224 -10.80 4.77 0.54
N ILE A 225 -10.07 4.71 -0.59
CA ILE A 225 -10.62 4.79 -1.96
C ILE A 225 -11.77 3.79 -2.13
N SER A 226 -11.52 2.52 -1.77
CA SER A 226 -12.50 1.45 -1.90
C SER A 226 -13.58 1.49 -0.81
N LYS A 227 -13.20 1.76 0.43
CA LYS A 227 -14.11 1.73 1.58
C LYS A 227 -15.09 2.91 1.60
N PHE A 228 -14.72 4.02 0.97
CA PHE A 228 -15.54 5.23 0.86
C PHE A 228 -16.03 5.49 -0.57
N SER A 229 -15.89 4.51 -1.47
CA SER A 229 -16.39 4.52 -2.86
C SER A 229 -15.93 5.73 -3.69
N MET A 230 -14.71 6.22 -3.47
CA MET A 230 -14.12 7.43 -4.10
C MET A 230 -14.97 8.71 -4.02
N THR A 231 -16.10 8.67 -3.31
CA THR A 231 -17.07 9.76 -3.28
C THR A 231 -16.53 10.92 -2.45
N TYR A 232 -15.62 10.63 -1.52
CA TYR A 232 -15.06 11.58 -0.58
C TYR A 232 -13.57 11.74 -0.81
N GLY A 233 -13.15 12.98 -1.08
CA GLY A 233 -11.74 13.30 -1.33
C GLY A 233 -10.87 13.39 -0.08
N SER A 234 -11.46 13.30 1.13
CA SER A 234 -10.74 13.38 2.40
C SER A 234 -11.49 12.67 3.51
N PHE A 235 -10.77 12.27 4.57
CA PHE A 235 -11.33 11.67 5.78
C PHE A 235 -10.63 12.17 7.04
N TRP A 236 -11.32 12.12 8.18
CA TRP A 236 -10.78 12.53 9.46
C TRP A 236 -9.70 11.56 9.97
N ILE A 237 -8.63 12.15 10.51
CA ILE A 237 -7.53 11.49 11.23
C ILE A 237 -7.33 12.18 12.58
N SER A 238 -6.57 11.62 13.51
CA SER A 238 -6.52 12.17 14.87
C SER A 238 -5.78 13.50 15.02
N LEU A 239 -4.98 13.87 14.03
CA LEU A 239 -4.06 14.99 14.16
C LEU A 239 -4.78 16.33 14.39
N ARG A 240 -4.31 17.07 15.40
CA ARG A 240 -4.85 18.38 15.76
C ARG A 240 -3.79 19.33 16.34
N LYS A 241 -4.03 20.63 16.22
CA LYS A 241 -3.28 21.68 16.91
C LYS A 241 -3.75 21.76 18.37
N ASN A 242 -2.84 22.16 19.27
CA ASN A 242 -3.22 22.53 20.62
C ASN A 242 -4.09 23.79 20.59
N SER A 243 -5.33 23.70 21.07
CA SER A 243 -6.26 24.84 21.11
C SER A 243 -5.99 25.78 22.29
N ASN A 244 -5.22 25.35 23.28
CA ASN A 244 -5.01 26.08 24.52
C ASN A 244 -3.75 26.94 24.51
N ASP A 245 -2.90 26.78 23.49
CA ASP A 245 -1.70 27.58 23.29
C ASP A 245 -1.63 28.05 21.83
N GLU A 246 -2.01 29.32 21.61
CA GLU A 246 -2.00 29.91 20.27
C GLU A 246 -0.58 30.02 19.67
N ASN A 247 0.45 30.10 20.54
CA ASN A 247 1.85 30.17 20.13
C ASN A 247 2.40 28.81 19.72
N ASP A 248 1.76 27.72 20.14
CA ASP A 248 2.15 26.37 19.77
C ASP A 248 1.71 26.07 18.34
N LYS A 249 2.68 26.09 17.42
CA LYS A 249 2.46 25.79 15.99
C LYS A 249 2.53 24.29 15.68
N LYS A 250 2.70 23.43 16.68
CA LYS A 250 2.84 21.99 16.49
C LYS A 250 1.48 21.30 16.37
N PHE A 251 1.52 20.12 15.76
CA PHE A 251 0.38 19.22 15.65
C PHE A 251 0.66 17.95 16.43
N TYR A 252 -0.37 17.43 17.07
CA TYR A 252 -0.30 16.32 18.00
C TYR A 252 -1.28 15.23 17.57
N TRP A 253 -0.84 13.99 17.69
CA TRP A 253 -1.68 12.81 17.55
C TRP A 253 -2.57 12.60 18.78
N ALA A 254 -3.57 11.74 18.68
CA ALA A 254 -4.49 11.49 19.81
C ALA A 254 -3.82 10.88 21.05
N ASP A 255 -2.63 10.27 20.90
CA ASP A 255 -1.81 9.77 22.02
C ASP A 255 -0.92 10.85 22.66
N GLY A 256 -0.99 12.09 22.17
CA GLY A 256 -0.20 13.22 22.65
C GLY A 256 1.20 13.32 22.04
N SER A 257 1.60 12.38 21.19
CA SER A 257 2.88 12.47 20.48
C SER A 257 2.86 13.60 19.44
N VAL A 258 4.00 14.27 19.27
CA VAL A 258 4.16 15.35 18.29
C VAL A 258 4.28 14.73 16.91
N ASN A 259 3.58 15.31 15.93
CA ASN A 259 3.79 14.92 14.55
C ASN A 259 5.21 15.28 14.06
N THR A 260 5.94 14.25 13.64
CA THR A 260 7.25 14.35 12.97
C THR A 260 7.18 13.98 11.48
N LEU A 261 6.05 13.45 11.01
CA LEU A 261 5.79 13.11 9.61
C LEU A 261 5.41 14.40 8.86
N SER A 262 6.37 15.00 8.16
CA SER A 262 6.21 16.25 7.41
C SER A 262 5.39 16.09 6.12
N ASN A 263 4.15 15.58 6.23
CA ASN A 263 3.34 15.13 5.10
C ASN A 263 2.21 16.12 4.70
N TRP A 264 2.52 17.41 4.74
CA TRP A 264 1.56 18.47 4.43
C TRP A 264 1.36 18.68 2.94
N THR A 265 0.12 18.98 2.56
CA THR A 265 -0.20 19.52 1.24
C THR A 265 0.41 20.93 1.10
N PRO A 266 0.99 21.29 -0.06
CA PRO A 266 1.48 22.66 -0.28
C PRO A 266 0.41 23.71 0.06
N GLY A 267 0.78 24.70 0.88
CA GLY A 267 -0.14 25.75 1.34
C GLY A 267 -0.82 25.49 2.70
N TYR A 268 -0.63 24.31 3.30
CA TYR A 268 -1.10 23.97 4.64
C TYR A 268 0.07 23.89 5.64
N PRO A 269 -0.16 24.02 6.96
CA PRO A 269 -1.45 24.22 7.65
C PRO A 269 -1.98 25.67 7.59
N PHE A 270 -3.30 25.85 7.64
CA PHE A 270 -3.92 27.17 7.84
C PHE A 270 -3.97 27.54 9.33
N GLN A 271 -3.67 28.81 9.64
CA GLN A 271 -3.46 29.27 11.01
C GLN A 271 -4.70 29.13 11.92
N ASN A 272 -5.91 29.32 11.38
CA ASN A 272 -7.16 29.33 12.12
C ASN A 272 -7.91 27.98 12.08
N GLN A 273 -7.25 26.91 11.64
CA GLN A 273 -7.83 25.57 11.60
C GLN A 273 -7.03 24.62 12.48
N PHE A 274 -7.75 23.94 13.38
CA PHE A 274 -7.13 23.16 14.45
C PHE A 274 -7.18 21.65 14.20
N VAL A 275 -8.01 21.17 13.27
CA VAL A 275 -8.18 19.74 12.97
C VAL A 275 -7.73 19.43 11.56
N VAL A 276 -7.36 18.17 11.32
CA VAL A 276 -6.70 17.74 10.08
C VAL A 276 -7.44 16.59 9.43
N SER A 277 -7.55 16.64 8.11
CA SER A 277 -8.02 15.53 7.29
C SER A 277 -6.91 15.03 6.36
N LEU A 278 -6.96 13.74 6.04
CA LEU A 278 -6.06 13.09 5.10
C LEU A 278 -6.73 13.05 3.72
N GLN A 279 -6.03 13.55 2.69
CA GLN A 279 -6.57 13.60 1.34
C GLN A 279 -6.32 12.29 0.60
N VAL A 280 -7.39 11.75 0.02
CA VAL A 280 -7.35 10.49 -0.72
C VAL A 280 -6.53 10.60 -2.00
N SER A 281 -6.53 11.78 -2.64
CA SER A 281 -5.91 12.01 -3.95
C SER A 281 -4.39 12.03 -3.95
N ASN A 282 -3.75 12.33 -2.82
CA ASN A 282 -2.30 12.50 -2.75
C ASN A 282 -1.66 11.99 -1.46
N SER A 283 -2.43 11.36 -0.58
CA SER A 283 -1.98 10.87 0.74
C SER A 283 -1.40 11.97 1.63
N LYS A 284 -1.72 13.25 1.39
CA LYS A 284 -1.20 14.40 2.15
C LYS A 284 -2.26 15.03 3.03
N TRP A 285 -1.77 15.73 4.04
CA TRP A 285 -2.60 16.28 5.10
C TRP A 285 -3.04 17.69 4.74
N LYS A 286 -4.23 18.06 5.19
CA LYS A 286 -4.68 19.45 5.17
C LYS A 286 -5.40 19.78 6.47
N THR A 287 -5.25 21.00 6.95
CA THR A 287 -6.15 21.49 7.99
C THR A 287 -7.55 21.62 7.41
N SER A 288 -8.58 21.46 8.24
CA SER A 288 -9.98 21.46 7.80
C SER A 288 -10.86 22.13 8.84
N ASP A 289 -12.03 22.60 8.39
CA ASP A 289 -13.04 23.16 9.28
C ASP A 289 -13.68 22.04 10.10
N ASN A 290 -13.68 22.21 11.43
CA ASN A 290 -14.21 21.26 12.39
C ASN A 290 -15.67 20.86 12.10
N SER A 291 -16.46 21.76 11.51
CA SER A 291 -17.87 21.56 11.17
C SER A 291 -18.11 20.75 9.88
N THR A 292 -17.06 20.42 9.13
CA THR A 292 -17.17 19.66 7.87
C THR A 292 -17.61 18.22 8.14
N TYR A 293 -18.53 17.69 7.33
CA TYR A 293 -18.96 16.30 7.41
C TYR A 293 -18.19 15.45 6.41
N MET A 294 -17.39 14.49 6.90
CA MET A 294 -16.62 13.57 6.06
C MET A 294 -16.47 12.21 6.77
N PRO A 295 -16.12 11.13 6.05
CA PRO A 295 -15.86 9.85 6.71
C PRO A 295 -14.61 9.95 7.59
N SER A 296 -14.38 8.92 8.40
CA SER A 296 -13.25 8.89 9.33
C SER A 296 -12.57 7.53 9.36
N VAL A 297 -11.30 7.52 9.74
CA VAL A 297 -10.58 6.28 10.04
C VAL A 297 -10.22 6.29 11.52
N CYS A 298 -10.54 5.20 12.20
CA CYS A 298 -10.13 4.94 13.59
C CYS A 298 -8.88 4.06 13.61
N SER A 299 -8.08 4.16 14.67
CA SER A 299 -6.99 3.23 14.94
C SER A 299 -6.91 2.83 16.41
N GLY A 300 -6.44 1.62 16.66
CA GLY A 300 -6.02 1.13 17.98
C GLY A 300 -4.74 0.31 17.87
N TYR A 301 -4.05 0.10 18.98
CA TYR A 301 -2.99 -0.91 19.04
C TYR A 301 -3.61 -2.30 19.13
N VAL A 302 -2.87 -3.31 18.69
CA VAL A 302 -3.22 -4.71 18.92
C VAL A 302 -3.41 -4.98 20.42
N GLN A 303 -4.41 -5.80 20.77
CA GLN A 303 -4.70 -6.17 22.16
C GLN A 303 -3.72 -7.22 22.70
#